data_AF-A0A0N0S2A0-F1
#
_entry.id   AF-A0A0N0S2A0-F1
#
_cell.length_a   1.000
_cell.length_b   1.000
_cell.length_c   1.000
_cell.angle_alpha   90.00
_cell.angle_beta   90.00
_cell.angle_gamma   90.00
#
_symmetry.space_group_name_H-M   'P 1'
#
loop_
_entity.id
_entity.type
_entity.pdbx_description
1 polymer ?
#
loop_
_entity_poly.entity_id
_entity_poly.type
_entity_poly.pdbx_seq_one_letter_code
_entity_poly.pdbx_strand_id
1 'polypeptide(L)'
;MQVSEITPGELAKYAREDETDTEVLSTFTLILSAVKAYIKGYTGLSDEQLDTKEDVSIAVFVLANEMYENRIFTVKDNNVNKVVQSILDMHSINLL
;
A
#
# COMPACT_ATOMS: atom_id res chain seq x y z
N MET A 1 -2.06 -11.84 6.74
CA MET A 1 -0.72 -11.85 6.12
C MET A 1 0.05 -10.68 6.68
N GLN A 2 1.34 -10.87 6.88
CA GLN A 2 2.24 -9.80 7.31
C GLN A 2 2.53 -8.85 6.15
N VAL A 3 2.93 -7.61 6.44
CA VAL A 3 3.24 -6.61 5.40
C VAL A 3 4.48 -7.04 4.61
N SER A 4 5.45 -7.68 5.26
CA SER A 4 6.64 -8.24 4.64
C SER A 4 6.34 -9.37 3.66
N GLU A 5 5.29 -10.15 3.89
CA GLU A 5 4.87 -11.29 3.05
C GLU A 5 4.16 -10.85 1.76
N ILE A 6 3.64 -9.62 1.69
CA ILE A 6 2.91 -9.12 0.52
C ILE A 6 3.82 -9.13 -0.71
N THR A 7 3.34 -9.74 -1.79
CA THR A 7 4.03 -9.86 -3.06
C THR A 7 3.41 -8.99 -4.17
N PRO A 8 4.17 -8.61 -5.21
CA PRO A 8 3.61 -7.92 -6.37
C PRO A 8 2.49 -8.69 -7.07
N GLY A 9 2.56 -10.03 -7.09
CA GLY A 9 1.53 -10.88 -7.69
C GLY A 9 0.19 -10.83 -6.95
N GLU A 10 0.21 -10.72 -5.61
CA GLU A 10 -1.03 -10.54 -4.84
C GLU A 10 -1.67 -9.18 -5.11
N LEU A 11 -0.86 -8.13 -5.26
CA LEU A 11 -1.34 -6.80 -5.63
C LEU A 11 -1.94 -6.78 -7.04
N ALA A 12 -1.27 -7.42 -8.01
CA ALA A 12 -1.76 -7.58 -9.39
C ALA A 12 -3.11 -8.31 -9.42
N LYS A 13 -3.20 -9.43 -8.69
CA LYS A 13 -4.45 -10.19 -8.56
C LYS A 13 -5.57 -9.37 -7.93
N TYR A 14 -5.27 -8.55 -6.92
CA TYR A 14 -6.25 -7.67 -6.30
C TYR A 14 -6.73 -6.58 -7.28
N ALA A 15 -5.83 -6.07 -8.14
CA ALA A 15 -6.14 -5.15 -9.23
C ALA A 15 -6.85 -5.80 -10.43
N ARG A 16 -7.02 -7.14 -10.41
CA ARG A 16 -7.56 -7.95 -11.53
C ARG A 16 -6.68 -7.90 -12.78
N GLU A 17 -5.38 -7.78 -12.58
CA GLU A 17 -4.35 -7.85 -13.61
C GLU A 17 -3.71 -9.24 -13.67
N ASP A 18 -3.00 -9.53 -14.75
CA ASP A 18 -2.29 -10.80 -14.95
C ASP A 18 -1.07 -10.89 -14.02
N GLU A 19 -1.09 -11.80 -13.05
CA GLU A 19 0.01 -12.04 -12.12
C GLU A 19 1.26 -12.69 -12.75
N THR A 20 1.23 -13.00 -14.04
CA THR A 20 2.35 -13.54 -14.82
C THR A 20 2.96 -12.52 -15.78
N ASP A 21 2.31 -11.38 -15.98
CA ASP A 21 2.84 -10.29 -16.81
C ASP A 21 4.01 -9.59 -16.11
N THR A 22 5.19 -9.68 -16.72
CA THR A 22 6.42 -9.13 -16.16
C THR A 22 6.40 -7.62 -16.00
N GLU A 23 5.73 -6.88 -16.88
CA GLU A 23 5.65 -5.41 -16.81
C GLU A 23 4.70 -4.98 -15.69
N VAL A 24 3.58 -5.69 -15.53
CA VAL A 24 2.65 -5.52 -14.41
C VAL A 24 3.37 -5.80 -13.08
N LEU A 25 4.07 -6.93 -12.97
CA LEU A 25 4.82 -7.28 -11.75
C LEU A 25 5.94 -6.29 -11.43
N SER A 26 6.67 -5.79 -12.43
CA SER A 26 7.68 -4.74 -12.24
C SER A 26 7.05 -3.45 -11.71
N THR A 27 5.88 -3.07 -12.23
CA THR A 27 5.12 -1.91 -11.75
C THR A 27 4.70 -2.09 -10.29
N PHE A 28 4.10 -3.23 -9.94
CA PHE A 28 3.69 -3.50 -8.56
C PHE A 28 4.87 -3.67 -7.59
N THR A 29 6.05 -4.09 -8.06
CA THR A 29 7.27 -4.10 -7.25
C THR A 29 7.67 -2.69 -6.81
N LEU A 30 7.65 -1.74 -7.74
CA LEU A 30 7.94 -0.33 -7.44
C LEU A 30 6.88 0.26 -6.50
N ILE A 31 5.60 0.03 -6.80
CA ILE A 31 4.48 0.53 -6.00
C ILE A 31 4.54 -0.04 -4.58
N LEU A 32 4.74 -1.35 -4.41
CA LEU A 32 4.83 -1.97 -3.09
C LEU A 32 5.95 -1.36 -2.24
N SER A 33 7.10 -1.09 -2.85
CA SER A 33 8.21 -0.39 -2.16
C SER A 33 7.80 1.01 -1.72
N ALA A 34 7.16 1.79 -2.60
CA ALA A 34 6.69 3.14 -2.31
C ALA A 34 5.61 3.15 -1.21
N VAL A 35 4.65 2.23 -1.25
CA VAL A 35 3.59 2.11 -0.25
C VAL A 35 4.15 1.72 1.12
N LYS A 36 5.08 0.76 1.19
CA LYS A 36 5.76 0.41 2.45
C LYS A 36 6.51 1.62 3.03
N ALA A 37 7.21 2.37 2.19
CA ALA A 37 7.90 3.60 2.62
C ALA A 37 6.91 4.68 3.10
N TYR A 38 5.80 4.87 2.39
CA TYR A 38 4.73 5.81 2.77
C TYR A 38 4.14 5.47 4.13
N ILE A 39 3.75 4.22 4.35
CA ILE A 39 3.15 3.77 5.62
C ILE A 39 4.14 3.94 6.78
N LYS A 40 5.42 3.58 6.60
CA LYS A 40 6.45 3.81 7.62
C LYS A 40 6.64 5.29 7.92
N GLY A 41 6.71 6.12 6.89
CA GLY A 41 6.82 7.57 7.05
C GLY A 41 5.62 8.18 7.77
N TYR A 42 4.40 7.71 7.45
CA TYR A 42 3.16 8.19 8.07
C TYR A 42 3.02 7.73 9.51
N THR A 43 3.27 6.45 9.80
CA THR A 43 3.01 5.87 11.12
C THR A 43 4.19 6.00 12.09
N GLY A 44 5.42 6.10 11.58
CA GLY A 44 6.64 6.03 12.37
C GLY A 44 7.03 4.61 12.81
N LEU A 45 6.38 3.58 12.31
CA LEU A 45 6.66 2.18 12.66
C LEU A 45 7.81 1.58 11.83
N SER A 46 8.54 0.62 12.42
CA SER A 46 9.52 -0.22 11.71
C SER A 46 8.83 -1.34 10.91
N ASP A 47 9.57 -1.99 10.00
CA ASP A 47 9.05 -3.11 9.21
C ASP A 47 8.54 -4.25 10.12
N GLU A 48 9.27 -4.57 11.19
CA GLU A 48 8.88 -5.61 12.15
C GLU A 48 7.61 -5.23 12.92
N GLN A 49 7.42 -3.95 13.22
CA GLN A 49 6.21 -3.48 13.89
C GLN A 49 5.00 -3.54 12.97
N LEU A 50 5.16 -3.19 11.68
CA LEU A 50 4.09 -3.30 10.69
C LEU A 50 3.61 -4.75 10.53
N ASP A 51 4.50 -5.73 10.59
CA ASP A 51 4.15 -7.15 10.51
C ASP A 51 3.28 -7.66 11.67
N THR A 52 3.19 -6.89 12.76
CA THR A 52 2.27 -7.21 13.89
C THR A 52 0.86 -6.64 13.71
N LYS A 53 0.61 -5.87 12.64
CA LYS A 53 -0.65 -5.12 12.41
C LYS A 53 -1.37 -5.66 11.18
N GLU A 54 -2.30 -6.60 11.37
CA GLU A 54 -3.00 -7.27 10.27
C GLU A 54 -3.85 -6.32 9.41
N ASP A 55 -4.39 -5.26 10.00
CA ASP A 55 -5.19 -4.23 9.31
C ASP A 55 -4.34 -3.31 8.43
N VAL A 56 -3.05 -3.13 8.73
CA VAL A 56 -2.14 -2.39 7.86
C VAL A 56 -1.95 -3.13 6.53
N SER A 57 -2.00 -4.46 6.53
CA SER A 57 -1.88 -5.24 5.29
C SER A 57 -2.95 -4.84 4.28
N ILE A 58 -4.23 -4.71 4.68
CA ILE A 58 -5.27 -4.26 3.72
C ILE A 58 -5.06 -2.81 3.26
N ALA A 59 -4.50 -1.94 4.11
CA ALA A 59 -4.12 -0.59 3.70
C ALA A 59 -3.05 -0.59 2.60
N VAL A 60 -2.09 -1.54 2.63
CA VAL A 60 -1.10 -1.72 1.55
C VAL A 60 -1.78 -2.03 0.22
N PHE A 61 -2.75 -2.96 0.20
CA PHE A 61 -3.47 -3.34 -1.02
C PHE A 61 -4.22 -2.16 -1.64
N VAL A 62 -4.97 -1.42 -0.82
CA VAL A 62 -5.76 -0.28 -1.27
C VAL A 62 -4.85 0.82 -1.83
N LEU A 63 -3.81 1.21 -1.10
CA LEU A 63 -2.87 2.25 -1.55
C LEU A 63 -2.13 1.83 -2.82
N ALA A 64 -1.71 0.57 -2.92
CA ALA A 64 -1.02 0.09 -4.10
C ALA A 64 -1.92 0.15 -5.35
N ASN A 65 -3.19 -0.22 -5.21
CA ASN A 65 -4.15 -0.14 -6.31
C ASN A 65 -4.51 1.30 -6.65
N GLU A 66 -4.63 2.18 -5.66
CA GLU A 66 -4.85 3.60 -5.91
C GLU A 66 -3.69 4.23 -6.70
N MET A 67 -2.44 3.88 -6.37
CA MET A 67 -1.26 4.30 -7.15
C MET A 67 -1.21 3.67 -8.54
N TYR A 68 -1.69 2.42 -8.69
CA TYR A 68 -1.73 1.72 -9.97
C TYR A 68 -2.78 2.29 -10.93
N GLU A 69 -3.95 2.68 -10.42
CA GLU A 69 -5.03 3.28 -11.23
C GLU A 69 -4.74 4.74 -11.57
N ASN A 70 -4.21 5.50 -10.61
CA ASN A 70 -3.97 6.95 -10.76
C ASN A 70 -2.56 7.26 -11.29
N ARG A 71 -2.19 6.73 -12.47
CA ARG A 71 -0.88 7.00 -13.11
C ARG A 71 -0.82 8.32 -13.89
N ILE A 72 -1.94 9.02 -14.00
CA ILE A 72 -2.03 10.28 -14.72
C ILE A 72 -1.88 11.41 -13.70
N PHE A 73 -1.05 12.41 -14.02
CA PHE A 73 -0.82 13.59 -13.18
C PHE A 73 -2.10 14.35 -12.82
N THR A 74 -3.16 14.19 -13.61
CA THR A 74 -4.44 14.87 -13.38
C THR A 74 -5.26 14.10 -12.36
N VAL A 75 -5.32 14.64 -11.14
CA VAL A 75 -6.16 14.13 -10.06
C VAL A 75 -7.61 14.56 -10.33
N LYS A 76 -8.52 13.58 -10.49
CA LYS A 76 -9.96 13.83 -10.65
C LYS A 76 -10.66 14.08 -9.30
N ASP A 77 -10.14 13.49 -8.23
CA ASP A 77 -10.62 13.62 -6.86
C ASP A 77 -9.43 13.53 -5.88
N ASN A 78 -9.32 14.45 -4.92
CA ASN A 78 -8.20 14.50 -3.96
C ASN A 78 -8.50 13.80 -2.62
N ASN A 79 -9.63 13.11 -2.52
CA ASN A 79 -10.04 12.46 -1.29
C ASN A 79 -9.19 11.22 -1.00
N VAL A 80 -8.44 11.27 0.11
CA VAL A 80 -7.81 10.10 0.70
C VAL A 80 -8.90 9.12 1.15
N ASN A 81 -8.71 7.84 0.90
CA ASN A 81 -9.61 6.80 1.40
C ASN A 81 -9.68 6.86 2.94
N LYS A 82 -10.82 7.27 3.48
CA LYS A 82 -11.03 7.47 4.93
C LYS A 82 -10.79 6.21 5.75
N VAL A 83 -11.02 5.02 5.19
CA VAL A 83 -10.75 3.75 5.87
C VAL A 83 -9.24 3.53 5.98
N VAL A 84 -8.50 3.74 4.89
CA VAL A 84 -7.03 3.67 4.91
C VAL A 84 -6.47 4.68 5.90
N GLN A 85 -6.93 5.94 5.85
CA GLN A 85 -6.47 6.97 6.77
C GLN A 85 -6.74 6.57 8.23
N SER A 86 -7.94 6.09 8.55
CA SER A 86 -8.28 5.62 9.90
C SER A 86 -7.36 4.49 10.37
N ILE A 87 -7.02 3.54 9.48
CA ILE A 87 -6.09 2.45 9.80
C ILE A 87 -4.71 3.02 10.13
N LEU A 88 -4.19 3.93 9.30
CA LEU A 88 -2.87 4.52 9.55
C LEU A 88 -2.85 5.37 10.83
N ASP A 89 -3.91 6.12 11.10
CA ASP A 89 -4.05 6.95 12.30
C ASP A 89 -4.06 6.11 13.58
N MET A 90 -4.67 4.91 13.57
CA MET A 90 -4.68 3.99 14.72
C MET A 90 -3.28 3.53 15.13
N HIS A 91 -2.32 3.49 14.19
CA HIS A 91 -0.97 2.96 14.41
C HIS A 91 0.12 4.03 14.38
N SER A 92 -0.25 5.30 14.17
CA SER A 92 0.69 6.40 14.12
C SER A 92 1.23 6.76 15.50
N ILE A 93 2.56 6.77 15.63
CA ILE A 93 3.29 7.09 16.87
C ILE A 93 4.18 8.34 16.73
N ASN A 94 4.21 8.97 15.55
CA ASN A 94 5.06 10.11 15.22
C ASN A 94 4.33 11.47 15.24
N LEU A 95 3.01 11.51 15.46
CA LEU A 95 2.19 12.72 15.49
C LEU A 95 2.09 13.40 16.88
N LEU A 96 3.12 13.27 17.73
CA LEU A 96 3.17 13.87 19.06
C LEU A 96 3.37 15.40 19.05
#